data_AF-A0A938W7E5-F1
#
_entry.id   AF-A0A938W7E5-F1
#
_cell.length_a   1.000
_cell.length_b   1.000
_cell.length_c   1.000
_cell.angle_alpha   90.00
_cell.angle_beta   90.00
_cell.angle_gamma   90.00
#
_symmetry.space_group_name_H-M   'P 1'
#
loop_
_entity.id
_entity.type
_entity.pdbx_description
1 polymer ?
#
loop_
_entity_poly.entity_id
_entity_poly.type
_entity_poly.pdbx_seq_one_letter_code
_entity_poly.pdbx_strand_id
1 'polypeptide(L)' 'MGALPQQPTGRPQQDPSPASAWGEGHGHDPVNSYFECITACSVDDGECVTRCVEVLREGD' A
#
# COMPACT_ATOMS: atom_id res chain seq x y z
N MET A 1 39.09 14.81 26.19
CA MET A 1 38.22 15.27 27.30
C MET A 1 37.37 16.43 26.80
N GLY A 2 36.17 16.13 26.33
CA GLY A 2 35.19 17.11 25.85
C GLY A 2 33.89 16.36 25.62
N ALA A 3 32.95 16.52 26.55
CA ALA A 3 31.69 15.79 26.59
C ALA A 3 30.73 16.30 25.50
N LEU A 4 30.06 15.39 24.80
CA LEU A 4 28.94 15.74 23.93
C LEU A 4 27.79 16.30 24.79
N PRO A 5 27.21 17.47 24.49
CA PRO A 5 25.95 17.86 25.10
C PRO A 5 24.82 17.00 24.53
N GLN A 6 24.26 16.18 25.41
CA GLN A 6 23.06 15.37 25.21
C GLN A 6 21.89 16.12 24.51
N GLN A 7 21.26 15.36 23.62
CA GLN A 7 20.22 15.73 22.67
C GLN A 7 18.99 16.43 23.30
N PRO A 8 18.44 17.49 22.70
CA PRO A 8 17.11 17.97 23.03
C PRO A 8 16.04 17.10 22.36
N THR A 9 15.34 16.36 23.21
CA THR A 9 13.94 15.92 23.09
C THR A 9 13.20 16.27 21.80
N GLY A 10 12.88 15.24 21.02
CA GLY A 10 11.94 15.35 19.91
C GLY A 10 11.86 14.08 19.10
N ARG A 11 11.50 12.94 19.72
CA ARG A 11 10.92 11.86 18.90
C ARG A 11 9.64 12.45 18.31
N PRO A 12 9.41 12.47 16.99
CA PRO A 12 8.04 12.61 16.53
C PRO A 12 7.30 11.43 17.14
N GLN A 13 6.39 11.72 18.07
CA GLN A 13 5.35 10.80 18.46
C GLN A 13 4.69 10.41 17.13
N GLN A 14 4.99 9.22 16.63
CA GLN A 14 4.15 8.56 15.65
C GLN A 14 2.86 8.31 16.41
N ASP A 15 2.02 9.33 16.43
CA ASP A 15 0.60 9.21 16.72
C ASP A 15 0.11 8.15 15.73
N PRO A 16 -0.43 7.00 16.20
CA PRO A 16 -1.18 6.15 15.30
C PRO A 16 -2.42 6.96 14.94
N SER A 17 -2.29 7.78 13.90
CA SER A 17 -3.41 8.45 13.29
C SER A 17 -4.49 7.39 13.07
N PRO A 18 -5.77 7.67 13.39
CA PRO A 18 -6.86 6.76 13.03
C PRO A 18 -7.00 6.62 11.50
N ALA A 19 -6.08 7.16 10.70
CA ALA A 19 -5.84 6.74 9.32
C ALA A 19 -5.26 5.30 9.20
N SER A 20 -5.20 4.49 10.25
CA SER A 20 -5.29 3.02 10.08
C SER A 20 -6.75 2.52 10.01
N ALA A 21 -7.73 3.43 9.97
CA ALA A 21 -9.12 3.18 9.60
C ALA A 21 -9.37 3.34 8.09
N TRP A 22 -8.32 3.26 7.25
CA TRP A 22 -8.52 2.76 5.90
C TRP A 22 -8.75 1.27 6.05
N GLY A 23 -9.93 0.82 5.63
CA GLY A 23 -10.38 -0.55 5.75
C GLY A 23 -9.58 -1.51 4.89
N GLU A 24 -8.30 -1.70 5.17
CA GLU A 24 -7.57 -2.88 4.71
C GLU A 24 -7.89 -4.01 5.68
N GLY A 25 -9.09 -4.56 5.49
CA GLY A 25 -9.46 -5.85 6.04
C GLY A 25 -8.45 -6.89 5.55
N HIS A 26 -7.71 -7.45 6.49
CA HIS A 26 -6.89 -8.64 6.30
C HIS A 26 -7.67 -9.72 5.53
N GLY A 27 -7.34 -9.91 4.24
CA GLY A 27 -7.89 -11.01 3.44
C GLY A 27 -7.45 -11.06 1.97
N HIS A 28 -7.56 -9.98 1.21
CA HIS A 28 -7.19 -9.96 -0.21
C HIS A 28 -6.97 -8.50 -0.62
N ASP A 29 -5.74 -8.12 -0.94
CA ASP A 29 -5.45 -6.78 -1.47
C ASP A 29 -5.74 -6.81 -2.99
N PRO A 30 -6.90 -6.31 -3.44
CA PRO A 30 -7.27 -6.37 -4.86
C PRO A 30 -6.26 -5.63 -5.74
N VAL A 31 -5.56 -4.65 -5.16
CA VAL A 31 -4.47 -3.90 -5.78
C VAL A 31 -3.28 -4.83 -6.09
N ASN A 32 -2.85 -5.64 -5.13
CA ASN A 32 -1.77 -6.61 -5.32
C ASN A 32 -2.14 -7.67 -6.37
N SER A 33 -3.37 -8.20 -6.33
CA SER A 33 -3.85 -9.16 -7.34
C SER A 33 -3.95 -8.55 -8.73
N TYR A 34 -4.31 -7.26 -8.84
CA TYR A 34 -4.24 -6.52 -10.09
C TYR A 34 -2.81 -6.40 -10.62
N PHE A 35 -1.83 -6.09 -9.74
CA PHE A 35 -0.42 -6.01 -10.14
C PHE A 35 0.14 -7.35 -10.61
N GLU A 36 -0.21 -8.46 -9.96
CA GLU A 36 0.16 -9.81 -10.44
C GLU A 36 -0.51 -10.14 -11.79
N CYS A 37 -1.77 -9.75 -11.99
CA CYS A 37 -2.48 -9.94 -13.25
C CYS A 37 -1.85 -9.13 -14.40
N ILE A 38 -1.57 -7.84 -14.17
CA ILE A 38 -1.04 -6.94 -15.21
C ILE A 38 0.40 -7.28 -15.58
N THR A 39 1.18 -7.82 -14.65
CA THR A 39 2.56 -8.25 -14.94
C THR A 39 2.62 -9.58 -15.69
N ALA A 40 1.59 -10.43 -15.53
CA ALA A 40 1.42 -11.64 -16.33
C ALA A 40 0.78 -11.36 -17.71
N CYS A 41 0.29 -10.15 -17.95
CA CYS A 41 -0.41 -9.80 -19.18
C CYS A 41 0.25 -8.69 -19.99
N SER A 42 0.03 -8.71 -21.30
CA SER A 42 0.41 -7.59 -22.15
C SER A 42 -0.59 -6.47 -21.96
N VAL A 43 -0.14 -5.32 -21.43
CA VAL A 43 -0.99 -4.13 -21.23
C VAL A 43 -1.59 -3.59 -22.54
N ASP A 44 -1.00 -3.97 -23.67
CA ASP A 44 -1.46 -3.65 -25.01
C ASP A 44 -2.71 -4.46 -25.41
N ASP A 45 -2.96 -5.60 -24.76
CA ASP A 45 -4.16 -6.42 -24.93
C ASP A 45 -5.28 -5.90 -24.00
N GLY A 46 -6.11 -5.02 -24.54
CA GLY A 46 -7.19 -4.35 -23.80
C GLY A 46 -8.21 -5.31 -23.18
N GLU A 47 -8.43 -6.50 -23.75
CA GLU A 47 -9.26 -7.53 -23.13
C GLU A 47 -8.66 -8.02 -21.81
N CYS A 48 -7.34 -8.18 -21.75
CA CYS A 48 -6.67 -8.66 -20.57
C CYS A 48 -6.64 -7.62 -19.45
N VAL A 49 -6.35 -6.36 -19.80
CA VAL A 49 -6.43 -5.24 -18.86
C VAL A 49 -7.83 -5.13 -18.27
N THR A 50 -8.87 -5.28 -19.10
CA THR A 50 -10.27 -5.24 -18.64
C THR A 50 -10.53 -6.32 -17.59
N ARG A 51 -10.08 -7.56 -17.82
CA ARG A 51 -10.19 -8.66 -16.85
C ARG A 51 -9.41 -8.39 -15.56
N CYS A 52 -8.21 -7.80 -15.65
CA CYS A 52 -7.44 -7.43 -14.46
C CYS A 52 -8.12 -6.31 -13.65
N VAL A 53 -8.72 -5.32 -14.31
CA VAL A 53 -9.44 -4.23 -13.62
C VAL A 53 -10.72 -4.74 -12.95
N GLU A 54 -11.38 -5.77 -13.49
CA GLU A 54 -12.51 -6.43 -12.82
C GLU A 54 -12.07 -7.06 -11.48
N VAL A 55 -10.88 -7.69 -11.42
CA VAL A 55 -10.30 -8.21 -10.16
C VAL A 55 -10.06 -7.10 -9.15
N LEU A 56 -9.62 -5.93 -9.60
CA LEU A 56 -9.42 -4.77 -8.74
C LEU A 56 -10.75 -4.27 -8.14
N ARG A 57 -11.82 -4.36 -8.92
CA ARG A 57 -13.14 -3.80 -8.58
C ARG A 57 -13.95 -4.70 -7.65
N GLU A 58 -13.66 -6.00 -7.59
CA GLU A 58 -14.35 -6.94 -6.69
C GLU A 58 -13.82 -6.91 -5.24
N GLY A 59 -12.73 -6.16 -4.97
CA GLY A 59 -12.19 -5.97 -3.62
C GLY A 59 -12.33 -4.56 -3.04
N ASP A 60 -13.04 -3.65 -3.72
CA ASP A 60 -13.46 -2.32 -3.24
C ASP A 60 -14.91 -2.36 -2.74
#